data_AF-A0A1M7Y720-F1
#
_entry.id   AF-A0A1M7Y720-F1
#
_cell.length_a   1.000
_cell.length_b   1.000
_cell.length_c   1.000
_cell.angle_alpha   90.00
_cell.angle_beta   90.00
_cell.angle_gamma   90.00
#
_symmetry.space_group_name_H-M   'P 1'
#
loop_
_entity.id
_entity.type
_entity.pdbx_description
1 polymer ?
#
loop_
_entity_poly.entity_id
_entity_poly.type
_entity_poly.pdbx_seq_one_letter_code
_entity_poly.pdbx_strand_id
1 'polypeptide(L)'
;MATKKTTSPLRSTPGLKDRDAALDAFAAGALPPENLEPVQQVYAWEEPYVREDVMKQVLLKMPEPLYLKLKHITSYTPYNMTSFILEKIAPEIDKEIDRLTGSR
;
A
#
# COMPACT_ATOMS: atom_id res chain seq x y z
N MET A 1 -18.59 47.56 50.05
CA MET A 1 -19.03 46.18 50.30
C MET A 1 -18.77 45.37 49.03
N ALA A 2 -17.71 44.55 48.97
CA ALA A 2 -17.39 43.74 47.79
C ALA A 2 -17.59 42.25 48.14
N THR A 3 -18.52 41.59 47.46
CA THR A 3 -18.85 40.17 47.68
C THR A 3 -17.90 39.27 46.89
N LYS A 4 -17.21 38.35 47.58
CA LYS A 4 -16.30 37.37 46.97
C LYS A 4 -17.11 36.28 46.25
N LYS A 5 -16.75 35.97 45.00
CA LYS A 5 -17.33 34.86 44.22
C LYS A 5 -16.56 33.56 44.51
N THR A 6 -17.26 32.52 44.97
CA THR A 6 -16.72 31.17 45.19
C THR A 6 -16.52 30.46 43.85
N THR A 7 -15.28 30.07 43.54
CA THR A 7 -14.95 29.25 42.37
C THR A 7 -15.06 27.78 42.76
N SER A 8 -15.95 27.02 42.12
CA SER A 8 -16.02 25.56 42.27
C SER A 8 -14.84 24.91 41.55
N PRO A 9 -14.18 23.89 42.14
CA PRO A 9 -13.06 23.23 41.47
C PRO A 9 -13.56 22.44 40.26
N LEU A 10 -12.81 22.52 39.15
CA LEU A 10 -13.02 21.70 37.97
C LEU A 10 -12.89 20.21 38.35
N ARG A 11 -13.81 19.38 37.85
CA ARG A 11 -13.88 17.92 38.04
C ARG A 11 -12.48 17.29 38.07
N SER A 12 -12.10 16.71 39.20
CA SER A 12 -10.89 15.89 39.30
C SER A 12 -11.02 14.63 38.46
N THR A 13 -9.88 14.13 37.96
CA THR A 13 -9.80 12.84 37.28
C THR A 13 -10.23 11.72 38.24
N PRO A 14 -11.11 10.78 37.84
CA PRO A 14 -11.48 9.65 38.69
C PRO A 14 -10.22 8.86 39.06
N GLY A 15 -10.04 8.58 40.36
CA GLY A 15 -8.97 7.72 40.81
C GLY A 15 -9.21 6.31 40.26
N LEU A 16 -8.35 5.84 39.35
CA LEU A 16 -8.36 4.44 38.94
C LEU A 16 -7.96 3.60 40.15
N LYS A 17 -8.95 3.01 40.82
CA LYS A 17 -8.71 1.79 41.59
C LYS A 17 -8.56 0.67 40.55
N ASP A 18 -7.53 -0.17 40.75
CA ASP A 18 -7.24 -1.35 39.93
C ASP A 18 -6.71 -1.07 38.52
N ARG A 19 -5.69 -0.19 38.42
CA ARG A 19 -4.97 0.07 37.16
C ARG A 19 -4.45 -1.22 36.53
N ASP A 20 -3.88 -2.11 37.33
CA ASP A 20 -3.23 -3.33 36.82
C ASP A 20 -4.25 -4.27 36.18
N ALA A 21 -5.42 -4.46 36.80
CA ALA A 21 -6.51 -5.25 36.22
C ALA A 21 -7.06 -4.64 34.91
N ALA A 22 -7.12 -3.31 34.82
CA ALA A 22 -7.53 -2.62 33.59
C ALA A 22 -6.49 -2.73 32.46
N LEU A 23 -5.20 -2.77 32.81
CA LEU A 23 -4.12 -2.97 31.86
C LEU A 23 -4.08 -4.41 31.34
N ASP A 24 -4.32 -5.39 32.21
CA ASP A 24 -4.40 -6.80 31.82
C ASP A 24 -5.60 -7.07 30.90
N ALA A 25 -6.76 -6.47 31.19
CA ALA A 25 -7.95 -6.57 30.33
C ALA A 25 -7.71 -5.94 28.95
N PHE A 26 -6.94 -4.84 28.88
CA PHE A 26 -6.55 -4.22 27.62
C PHE A 26 -5.55 -5.11 26.85
N ALA A 27 -4.55 -5.68 27.53
CA ALA A 27 -3.56 -6.57 26.92
C ALA A 27 -4.19 -7.87 26.40
N ALA A 28 -5.18 -8.42 27.09
CA ALA A 28 -5.90 -9.62 26.67
C ALA A 28 -6.65 -9.44 25.34
N GLY A 29 -7.11 -8.21 25.04
CA GLY A 29 -7.75 -7.90 23.76
C GLY A 29 -6.80 -7.75 22.58
N ALA A 30 -5.49 -7.75 22.82
CA ALA A 30 -4.45 -7.58 21.79
C ALA A 30 -3.85 -8.91 21.30
N LEU A 31 -4.36 -10.05 21.76
CA LEU A 31 -3.91 -11.35 21.27
C LEU A 31 -4.38 -11.55 19.81
N PRO A 32 -3.48 -11.93 18.88
CA PRO A 32 -3.87 -12.34 17.54
C PRO A 32 -4.81 -13.56 17.62
N PRO A 33 -5.83 -13.66 16.76
CA PRO A 33 -6.70 -14.84 16.74
C PRO A 33 -5.85 -16.11 16.57
N GLU A 34 -6.09 -17.11 17.42
CA GLU A 34 -5.34 -18.37 17.52
C GLU A 34 -5.49 -19.29 16.29
N ASN A 35 -6.22 -18.83 15.26
CA ASN A 35 -6.47 -19.55 14.03
C ASN A 35 -5.92 -18.74 12.85
N LEU A 36 -4.59 -18.72 12.73
CA LEU A 36 -3.90 -18.20 11.55
C LEU A 36 -3.93 -19.29 10.48
N GLU A 37 -4.96 -19.26 9.64
CA GLU A 37 -4.91 -19.82 8.28
C GLU A 37 -3.55 -19.48 7.66
N PRO A 38 -2.93 -20.37 6.87
CA PRO A 38 -1.62 -20.12 6.29
C PRO A 38 -1.66 -18.77 5.58
N VAL A 39 -0.82 -17.83 6.04
CA VAL A 39 -0.73 -16.49 5.47
C VAL A 39 -0.34 -16.66 4.01
N GLN A 40 -1.35 -16.61 3.14
CA GLN A 40 -1.16 -16.65 1.72
C GLN A 40 -0.27 -15.45 1.40
N GLN A 41 0.88 -15.71 0.76
CA GLN A 41 1.87 -14.68 0.51
C GLN A 41 1.29 -13.70 -0.51
N VAL A 42 0.70 -12.61 -0.02
CA VAL A 42 0.10 -11.57 -0.85
C VAL A 42 1.23 -10.69 -1.36
N TYR A 43 1.39 -10.63 -2.68
CA TYR A 43 2.36 -9.73 -3.28
C TYR A 43 1.84 -8.28 -3.26
N ALA A 44 2.77 -7.32 -3.23
CA ALA A 44 2.42 -5.89 -3.14
C ALA A 44 1.53 -5.38 -4.30
N TRP A 45 1.48 -6.08 -5.43
CA TRP A 45 0.61 -5.77 -6.57
C TRP A 45 -0.76 -6.47 -6.52
N GLU A 46 -0.97 -7.40 -5.58
CA GLU A 46 -2.23 -8.12 -5.36
C GLU A 46 -3.01 -7.57 -4.15
N GLU A 47 -2.48 -6.55 -3.47
CA GLU A 47 -3.12 -5.99 -2.28
C GLU A 47 -4.47 -5.34 -2.64
N PRO A 48 -5.52 -5.44 -1.78
CA PRO A 48 -6.88 -5.00 -2.12
C PRO A 48 -7.04 -3.52 -2.49
N TYR A 49 -6.05 -2.69 -2.17
CA TYR A 49 -6.03 -1.26 -2.48
C TYR A 49 -5.24 -0.91 -3.74
N VAL A 50 -4.62 -1.89 -4.39
CA VAL A 50 -3.96 -1.72 -5.69
C VAL A 50 -5.05 -1.54 -6.74
N ARG A 51 -4.95 -0.44 -7.48
CA ARG A 51 -5.93 -0.04 -8.48
C ARG A 51 -5.39 -0.29 -9.88
N GLU A 52 -6.08 -1.12 -10.66
CA GLU A 52 -5.73 -1.42 -12.05
C GLU A 52 -5.86 -0.19 -12.98
N ASP A 53 -6.71 0.77 -12.63
CA ASP A 53 -6.96 1.96 -13.44
C ASP A 53 -5.89 3.06 -13.25
N VAL A 54 -5.04 2.95 -12.22
CA VAL A 54 -4.05 3.97 -11.89
C VAL A 54 -2.74 3.71 -12.63
N MET A 55 -2.45 4.55 -13.61
CA MET A 55 -1.18 4.51 -14.34
C MET A 55 -0.10 5.31 -13.61
N LYS A 56 1.05 4.68 -13.34
CA LYS A 56 2.24 5.33 -12.80
C LYS A 56 3.24 5.60 -13.92
N GLN A 57 3.70 6.84 -14.04
CA GLN A 57 4.73 7.19 -15.01
C GLN A 57 6.10 6.76 -14.50
N VAL A 58 6.83 6.00 -15.33
CA VAL A 58 8.21 5.60 -15.09
C VAL A 58 9.11 6.26 -16.13
N LEU A 59 10.20 6.90 -15.69
CA LEU A 59 11.19 7.48 -16.60
C LEU A 59 12.14 6.39 -17.10
N LEU A 60 11.91 5.88 -18.31
CA LEU A 60 12.75 4.88 -18.95
C LEU A 60 13.92 5.53 -19.68
N LYS A 61 15.16 5.21 -19.29
CA LYS A 61 16.37 5.57 -20.04
C LYS A 61 16.67 4.46 -21.04
N MET A 62 16.72 4.79 -22.32
CA MET A 62 16.99 3.83 -23.39
C MET A 62 18.06 4.36 -24.34
N PRO A 63 18.91 3.47 -24.91
CA PRO A 63 19.88 3.85 -25.92
C PRO A 63 19.22 4.52 -27.13
N GLU A 64 19.90 5.52 -27.68
CA GLU A 64 19.42 6.28 -28.85
C GLU A 64 19.04 5.39 -30.05
N PRO A 65 19.82 4.35 -30.43
CA PRO A 65 19.44 3.50 -31.57
C PRO A 65 18.10 2.78 -31.38
N LEU A 66 17.76 2.40 -30.14
CA LEU A 66 16.47 1.77 -29.84
C LEU A 66 15.35 2.79 -29.89
N TYR A 67 15.58 4.00 -29.39
CA TYR A 67 14.61 5.09 -29.44
C TYR A 67 14.23 5.42 -30.90
N LEU A 68 15.23 5.50 -31.78
CA LEU A 68 15.00 5.75 -33.21
C LEU A 68 14.20 4.62 -33.88
N LYS A 69 14.47 3.36 -33.53
CA LYS A 69 13.67 2.21 -34.02
C LYS A 69 12.22 2.30 -33.55
N LEU A 70 11.99 2.64 -32.28
CA LEU A 70 10.62 2.84 -31.78
C LEU A 70 9.91 3.97 -32.50
N LYS A 71 10.57 5.11 -32.69
CA LYS A 71 10.03 6.26 -33.43
C LYS A 71 9.64 5.87 -34.86
N HIS A 72 10.49 5.08 -35.52
CA HIS A 72 10.20 4.53 -36.84
C HIS A 72 8.91 3.68 -36.80
N ILE A 73 8.82 2.69 -35.90
CA ILE A 73 7.64 1.83 -35.75
C ILE A 73 6.36 2.67 -35.55
N THR A 74 6.39 3.64 -34.64
CA THR A 74 5.21 4.49 -34.37
C THR A 74 4.77 5.37 -35.54
N SER A 75 5.63 5.57 -36.54
CA SER A 75 5.26 6.29 -37.76
C SER A 75 4.45 5.42 -38.72
N TYR A 76 4.53 4.09 -38.60
CA TYR A 76 3.82 3.12 -39.44
C TYR A 76 2.66 2.43 -38.72
N THR A 77 2.49 2.67 -37.43
CA THR A 77 1.44 2.06 -36.61
C THR A 77 0.56 3.14 -35.98
N PRO A 78 -0.73 2.87 -35.70
CA PRO A 78 -1.60 3.82 -35.00
C PRO A 78 -1.29 3.96 -33.49
N TYR A 79 -0.32 3.20 -32.96
CA TYR A 79 0.02 3.16 -31.55
C TYR A 79 0.97 4.30 -31.14
N ASN A 80 0.75 4.85 -29.95
CA ASN A 80 1.73 5.70 -29.27
C ASN A 80 2.94 4.86 -28.80
N MET A 81 4.13 5.46 -28.76
CA MET A 81 5.37 4.83 -28.28
C MET A 81 5.17 4.15 -26.93
N THR A 82 4.53 4.82 -25.98
CA THR A 82 4.30 4.27 -24.63
C THR A 82 3.41 3.03 -24.67
N SER A 83 2.31 3.06 -25.43
CA SER A 83 1.40 1.91 -25.55
C SER A 83 2.07 0.72 -26.21
N PHE A 84 2.88 0.95 -27.25
CA PHE A 84 3.64 -0.11 -27.91
C PHE A 84 4.66 -0.75 -26.97
N ILE A 85 5.38 0.06 -26.18
CA ILE A 85 6.32 -0.44 -25.18
C ILE A 85 5.59 -1.28 -24.14
N LEU A 86 4.48 -0.78 -23.58
CA LEU A 86 3.72 -1.48 -22.54
C LEU A 86 3.18 -2.83 -23.04
N GLU A 87 2.61 -2.87 -24.24
CA GLU A 87 2.08 -4.11 -24.83
C GLU A 87 3.14 -5.20 -24.96
N LYS A 88 4.39 -4.82 -25.28
CA LYS A 88 5.49 -5.78 -25.41
C LYS A 88 6.18 -6.10 -24.09
N ILE A 89 6.22 -5.17 -23.13
CA ILE A 89 6.88 -5.36 -21.85
C ILE A 89 5.99 -6.11 -20.85
N ALA A 90 4.68 -5.83 -20.79
CA ALA A 90 3.76 -6.49 -19.85
C ALA A 90 3.88 -8.03 -19.83
N PRO A 91 3.81 -8.75 -20.96
CA PRO A 91 3.93 -10.21 -20.95
C PRO A 91 5.33 -10.71 -20.54
N GLU A 92 6.37 -9.90 -20.70
CA GLU A 92 7.72 -10.24 -20.24
C GLU A 92 7.88 -10.00 -18.74
N ILE A 93 7.19 -9.00 -18.17
CA ILE A 93 7.11 -8.80 -16.72
C ILE A 93 6.42 -10.00 -16.08
N ASP A 94 5.25 -10.39 -16.57
CA ASP A 94 4.47 -11.49 -15.99
C ASP A 94 5.28 -12.80 -15.97
N LYS A 95 5.96 -13.13 -17.09
CA LYS A 95 6.85 -14.30 -17.17
C LYS A 95 7.99 -14.25 -16.15
N GLU A 96 8.60 -13.09 -15.94
CA GLU A 96 9.70 -12.96 -14.98
C GLU A 96 9.16 -13.02 -13.54
N ILE A 97 7.96 -12.48 -13.27
CA ILE A 97 7.28 -12.65 -11.97
C ILE A 97 6.96 -14.12 -11.72
N ASP A 98 6.41 -14.85 -12.69
CA ASP A 98 6.13 -16.29 -12.57
C ASP A 98 7.42 -17.08 -12.27
N ARG A 99 8.51 -16.74 -12.97
CA ARG A 99 9.83 -17.33 -12.74
C ARG A 99 10.36 -17.06 -11.33
N LEU A 100 10.20 -15.83 -10.82
CA LEU A 100 10.67 -15.43 -9.49
C LEU A 100 9.81 -16.00 -8.36
N THR A 101 8.50 -16.09 -8.57
CA THR A 101 7.53 -16.58 -7.59
C THR A 101 7.39 -18.11 -7.62
N GLY A 102 7.92 -18.77 -8.65
CA GLY A 102 7.90 -20.23 -8.76
C GLY A 102 6.52 -20.80 -9.09
N SER A 103 5.55 -19.95 -9.44
CA SER A 103 4.26 -20.37 -9.98
C SER A 103 4.49 -20.97 -11.36
N ARG A 104 4.36 -22.30 -11.43
CA ARG A 104 4.54 -23.11 -12.63
C ARG A 104 3.21 -23.65 -13.12
#